data_AF-A0A191UX79-F1
#
_entry.id   AF-A0A191UX79-F1
#
_cell.length_a   1.000
_cell.length_b   1.000
_cell.length_c   1.000
_cell.angle_alpha   90.00
_cell.angle_beta   90.00
_cell.angle_gamma   90.00
#
_symmetry.space_group_name_H-M   'P 1'
#
loop_
_entity.id
_entity.type
_entity.pdbx_description
1 polymer ?
#
loop_
_entity_poly.entity_id
_entity_poly.type
_entity_poly.pdbx_seq_one_letter_code
_entity_poly.pdbx_strand_id
1 'polypeptide(L)' 'MRAGTVTEKRISAWVGDQVFDEEAHREGIVSDVKRDGTYILREIYAWALTWTTQDPGKLTVTVPRQDRIKRERKA' A
#
# COMPACT_ATOMS: atom_id res chain seq x y z
N MET A 1 -24.55 -12.07 -23.92
CA MET A 1 -24.72 -11.40 -22.62
C MET A 1 -23.33 -10.90 -22.20
N ARG A 2 -23.09 -9.58 -22.19
CA ARG A 2 -21.79 -9.03 -21.76
C ARG A 2 -21.78 -9.03 -20.24
N ALA A 3 -20.92 -9.84 -19.65
CA ALA A 3 -20.62 -9.77 -18.22
C ALA A 3 -20.04 -8.38 -17.96
N GLY A 4 -20.80 -7.54 -17.25
CA GLY A 4 -20.30 -6.28 -16.74
C GLY A 4 -19.14 -6.60 -15.81
N THR A 5 -17.93 -6.17 -16.19
CA THR A 5 -16.80 -6.14 -15.29
C THR A 5 -17.19 -5.31 -14.10
N VAL A 6 -17.38 -5.97 -12.96
CA VAL A 6 -17.39 -5.30 -11.66
C VAL A 6 -16.11 -4.48 -11.66
N THR A 7 -16.24 -3.16 -11.75
CA THR A 7 -15.10 -2.28 -11.54
C THR A 7 -14.84 -2.40 -10.05
N GLU A 8 -14.11 -3.45 -9.71
CA GLU A 8 -13.51 -3.64 -8.41
C GLU A 8 -12.85 -2.32 -8.13
N LYS A 9 -13.37 -1.59 -7.14
CA LYS A 9 -12.81 -0.32 -6.71
C LYS A 9 -11.37 -0.65 -6.40
N ARG A 10 -10.44 -0.39 -7.33
CA ARG A 10 -9.02 -0.50 -7.05
C ARG A 10 -8.84 0.48 -5.92
N ILE A 11 -8.76 -0.03 -4.70
CA ILE A 11 -8.42 0.76 -3.54
C ILE A 11 -7.00 1.17 -3.84
N SER A 12 -6.83 2.35 -4.45
CA SER A 12 -5.52 2.95 -4.62
C SER A 12 -4.91 2.97 -3.24
N ALA A 13 -3.75 2.36 -3.07
CA ALA A 13 -3.04 2.35 -1.81
C ALA A 13 -2.99 3.78 -1.25
N TRP A 14 -3.17 3.94 0.06
CA TRP A 14 -3.16 5.26 0.68
C TRP A 14 -2.31 5.27 1.94
N VAL A 15 -1.99 6.48 2.40
CA VAL A 15 -1.17 6.71 3.60
C VAL A 15 -1.71 5.90 4.78
N GLY A 16 -0.84 5.03 5.28
CA GLY A 16 -1.07 4.14 6.36
C GLY A 16 -1.61 2.77 5.95
N ASP A 17 -1.75 2.43 4.66
CA ASP A 17 -2.00 1.05 4.25
C ASP A 17 -0.69 0.24 4.21
N GLN A 18 -0.78 -1.05 4.50
CA GLN A 18 0.28 -2.01 4.19
C GLN A 18 0.04 -2.52 2.77
N VAL A 19 1.10 -2.55 1.98
CA VAL A 19 1.08 -2.95 0.58
C VAL A 19 2.22 -3.93 0.30
N PHE A 20 2.00 -4.79 -0.68
CA PHE A 20 3.05 -5.46 -1.40
C PHE A 20 3.40 -4.63 -2.65
N ASP A 21 4.68 -4.32 -2.81
CA ASP A 21 5.23 -3.66 -3.98
C ASP A 21 5.78 -4.73 -4.93
N GLU A 22 5.10 -4.93 -6.07
CA GLU A 22 5.46 -5.95 -7.06
C GLU A 22 6.79 -5.65 -7.76
N GLU A 23 7.22 -4.39 -7.85
CA GLU A 23 8.49 -4.02 -8.47
C GLU A 23 9.65 -4.31 -7.52
N ALA A 24 9.53 -3.85 -6.27
CA ALA A 24 10.55 -4.06 -5.25
C ALA A 24 10.54 -5.47 -4.63
N HIS A 25 9.51 -6.28 -4.94
CA HIS A 25 9.30 -7.62 -4.40
C HIS A 25 9.31 -7.68 -2.86
N ARG A 26 8.72 -6.68 -2.20
CA ARG A 26 8.69 -6.58 -0.73
C ARG A 26 7.45 -5.85 -0.22
N GLU A 27 7.16 -6.06 1.06
CA GLU A 27 6.05 -5.38 1.74
C GLU A 27 6.49 -4.12 2.48
N GLY A 28 5.64 -3.10 2.43
CA GLY A 28 5.85 -1.84 3.12
C GLY A 28 4.54 -1.18 3.55
N ILE A 29 4.66 -0.14 4.35
CA ILE A 29 3.56 0.74 4.75
C ILE A 29 3.69 2.03 3.96
N VAL A 30 2.63 2.47 3.30
CA VAL A 30 2.60 3.79 2.66
C VAL A 30 2.71 4.84 3.76
N SER A 31 3.81 5.57 3.77
CA SER A 31 4.09 6.63 4.75
C SER A 31 3.69 8.01 4.24
N ASP A 32 3.77 8.24 2.93
CA ASP A 32 3.38 9.48 2.28
C ASP A 32 3.04 9.25 0.80
N VAL A 33 2.21 10.12 0.23
CA VAL A 33 1.90 10.18 -1.20
C VAL A 33 2.11 11.62 -1.65
N LYS A 34 3.14 11.83 -2.47
CA LYS A 34 3.49 13.14 -2.99
C LYS A 34 2.49 13.59 -4.07
N ARG A 35 2.40 14.90 -4.28
CA ARG A 35 1.50 15.51 -5.29
C ARG A 35 1.82 15.08 -6.72
N ASP A 36 3.07 14.69 -6.98
CA ASP A 36 3.53 14.19 -8.28
C ASP A 36 3.18 12.69 -8.51
N GLY A 37 2.52 12.04 -7.55
CA GLY A 37 2.17 10.62 -7.61
C GLY A 37 3.24 9.69 -7.03
N THR A 38 4.35 10.21 -6.50
CA THR A 38 5.37 9.38 -5.84
C THR A 38 4.88 8.87 -4.49
N TYR A 39 4.93 7.55 -4.29
CA TYR A 39 4.63 6.88 -3.02
C TYR A 39 5.92 6.71 -2.23
N ILE A 40 5.90 7.04 -0.94
CA ILE A 40 6.99 6.74 -0.01
C ILE A 40 6.56 5.59 0.89
N LEU A 41 7.30 4.50 0.85
CA LEU A 41 7.04 3.27 1.59
C LEU A 41 8.07 3.12 2.71
N ARG A 42 7.62 2.65 3.87
CA ARG A 42 8.47 2.25 5.00
C ARG A 42 8.37 0.74 5.17
N GLU A 43 9.50 0.08 5.37
CA GLU A 43 9.52 -1.35 5.63
C GLU A 43 8.80 -1.70 6.94
N ILE A 44 8.16 -2.87 6.98
CA ILE A 44 7.36 -3.29 8.15
C ILE A 44 8.27 -3.60 9.34
N TYR A 45 9.35 -4.35 9.10
CA TYR A 45 10.22 -4.89 10.14
C TYR A 45 11.51 -4.07 10.37
N ALA A 46 11.71 -3.01 9.59
CA ALA A 46 12.85 -2.10 9.74
C ALA A 46 12.37 -0.65 9.87
N TRP A 47 12.85 0.02 10.91
CA TRP A 47 12.40 1.38 11.25
C TRP A 47 13.03 2.46 10.35
N ALA A 48 14.20 2.19 9.78
CA ALA A 48 14.98 3.16 9.00
C ALA A 48 14.94 2.92 7.48
N LEU A 49 14.37 1.81 7.02
CA LEU A 49 14.36 1.48 5.60
C LEU A 49 13.10 2.02 4.93
N THR A 50 13.33 2.91 3.97
CA THR A 50 12.29 3.51 3.13
C THR A 50 12.66 3.41 1.66
N TRP A 51 11.65 3.39 0.79
CA TRP A 51 11.85 3.51 -0.64
C TRP A 51 10.68 4.20 -1.31
N THR A 52 10.87 4.51 -2.59
CA THR A 52 9.89 5.22 -3.40
C THR A 52 9.45 4.37 -4.59
N THR A 53 8.19 4.50 -4.98
CA THR A 53 7.69 4.03 -6.29
C THR A 53 6.80 5.09 -6.93
N GLN A 54 6.78 5.12 -8.25
CA GLN A 54 5.91 5.99 -9.05
C GLN A 54 4.79 5.21 -9.77
N ASP A 55 4.75 3.89 -9.59
CA ASP A 55 3.75 3.02 -10.23
C ASP A 55 2.74 2.50 -9.20
N PRO A 56 1.67 3.28 -8.88
CA PRO A 56 0.63 2.82 -7.96
C PRO A 56 -0.12 1.59 -8.47
N GLY A 57 -0.03 1.26 -9.77
CA GLY A 57 -0.65 0.08 -10.34
C GLY A 57 0.00 -1.23 -9.87
N LYS A 58 1.24 -1.16 -9.38
CA LYS A 58 2.02 -2.28 -8.83
C LYS A 58 1.96 -2.39 -7.30
N LEU A 59 1.19 -1.51 -6.66
CA LEU A 59 0.96 -1.56 -5.22
C LEU A 59 -0.33 -2.31 -4.93
N THR A 60 -0.20 -3.48 -4.31
CA THR A 60 -1.34 -4.27 -3.86
C THR A 60 -1.53 -4.10 -2.36
N VAL A 61 -2.66 -3.54 -1.92
CA VAL A 61 -2.98 -3.41 -0.49
C VAL A 61 -3.14 -4.80 0.13
N THR A 62 -2.26 -5.16 1.06
CA THR A 62 -2.31 -6.43 1.81
C THR A 62 -2.99 -6.29 3.16
N VAL A 63 -2.86 -5.12 3.81
CA VAL A 63 -3.57 -4.81 5.06
C VAL A 63 -4.01 -3.35 5.05
N PRO A 64 -5.34 -3.08 5.06
CA PRO A 64 -5.83 -1.71 5.20
C PRO A 64 -5.39 -1.06 6.50
N ARG A 65 -5.18 0.27 6.48
CA ARG A 65 -4.76 1.06 7.64
C ARG A 65 -5.55 0.75 8.91
N GLN A 66 -6.88 0.70 8.78
CA GLN A 66 -7.77 0.48 9.93
C GLN A 66 -7.51 -0.86 10.60
N ASP A 67 -7.22 -1.90 9.82
CA ASP A 67 -6.97 -3.24 10.36
C ASP A 67 -5.56 -3.35 10.94
N ARG A 68 -4.58 -2.64 10.39
CA ARG A 68 -3.25 -2.54 11.02
C ARG A 68 -3.34 -1.90 12.40
N ILE A 69 -4.05 -0.78 12.54
CA ILE A 69 -4.23 -0.10 13.84
C ILE A 69 -4.91 -1.02 14.86
N LYS A 70 -5.90 -1.83 14.44
CA LYS A 70 -6.54 -2.81 15.32
C LYS A 70 -5.57 -3.90 15.79
N ARG A 71 -4.64 -4.34 14.94
CA ARG A 71 -3.60 -5.33 15.30
C ARG A 71 -2.62 -4.76 16.31
N GLU A 72 -2.11 -3.55 16.06
CA GLU A 72 -1.15 -2.86 16.94
C GLU A 72 -1.71 -2.60 18.34
N ARG A 73 -3.02 -2.32 18.47
CA ARG A 73 -3.67 -2.10 19.79
C ARG A 73 -3.92 -3.37 20.60
N LYS A 74 -3.83 -4.55 19.97
CA LYS A 74 -4.07 -5.85 20.62
C LYS A 74 -2.78 -6.57 21.00
N ALA A 75 -1.64 -6.12 20.50
CA ALA A 75 -0.30 -6.61 20.85
C ALA A 75 0.23 -5.86 22.07
#